data_AF-A0A2E2M5P7-F1
#
_entry.id   AF-A0A2E2M5P7-F1
#
_cell.length_a   1.000
_cell.length_b   1.000
_cell.length_c   1.000
_cell.angle_alpha   90.00
_cell.angle_beta   90.00
_cell.angle_gamma   90.00
#
_symmetry.space_group_name_H-M   'P 1'
#
loop_
_entity.id
_entity.type
_entity.pdbx_description
1 polymer ?
#
loop_
_entity_poly.entity_id
_entity_poly.type
_entity_poly.pdbx_seq_one_letter_code
_entity_poly.pdbx_strand_id
1 'polypeptide(L)'
;MFKRSALLICALALGHAAFATKARAETVGRVTALQTSVSRGGQSLLEGAGISLGDRLRSNATGLGVVLFKDQSSAKIGPNSALTIDDFVYGSGGGSTGIRMDRGITRFFGGQISKKGRMQITTPHVVLAVRGGIIDLAVGSQTVATLRAGKLTCKANGTTKVITKPGFSCVADGNGLSTVRSAFNFSILDSTNRVAGTSEPGTRGPQVDAKAPCSGAAAFLTDRCQSRNGQLPGGVERGGTGLRGPGTGGGDTGNFTTPITGGP
;
A
#
# COMPACT_ATOMS: atom_id res chain seq x y z
N MET A 1 67.20 -28.57 54.02
CA MET A 1 66.12 -28.65 55.03
C MET A 1 64.83 -28.17 54.37
N PHE A 2 63.80 -29.03 54.27
CA PHE A 2 62.38 -28.77 53.94
C PHE A 2 62.02 -28.02 52.64
N LYS A 3 60.96 -28.30 51.87
CA LYS A 3 60.05 -29.42 51.59
C LYS A 3 58.99 -28.81 50.65
N ARG A 4 58.50 -29.56 49.65
CA ARG A 4 57.15 -29.46 49.02
C ARG A 4 56.91 -28.26 48.08
N SER A 5 56.09 -28.29 47.04
CA SER A 5 55.36 -29.32 46.29
C SER A 5 54.68 -28.59 45.12
N ALA A 6 54.65 -29.22 43.96
CA ALA A 6 53.56 -29.29 42.97
C ALA A 6 52.63 -28.08 42.71
N LEU A 7 52.53 -27.62 41.45
CA LEU A 7 51.37 -27.93 40.58
C LEU A 7 51.60 -27.44 39.14
N LEU A 8 51.48 -28.35 38.18
CA LEU A 8 51.22 -28.06 36.77
C LEU A 8 49.88 -27.32 36.63
N ILE A 9 49.84 -26.22 35.88
CA ILE A 9 48.65 -25.81 35.13
C ILE A 9 49.10 -25.35 33.73
N CYS A 10 48.97 -26.27 32.78
CA CYS A 10 49.13 -26.02 31.35
C CYS A 10 47.83 -25.36 30.87
N ALA A 11 47.81 -24.03 30.77
CA ALA A 11 46.65 -23.28 30.30
C ALA A 11 46.51 -23.40 28.78
N LEU A 12 45.69 -24.34 28.32
CA LEU A 12 45.23 -24.45 26.94
C LEU A 12 44.30 -23.25 26.63
N ALA A 13 44.82 -22.23 25.98
CA ALA A 13 44.02 -21.16 25.40
C ALA A 13 43.35 -21.67 24.10
N LEU A 14 42.20 -22.34 24.22
CA LEU A 14 41.35 -22.63 23.07
C LEU A 14 40.72 -21.32 22.57
N GLY A 15 41.24 -20.83 21.44
CA GLY A 15 40.66 -19.74 20.67
C GLY A 15 39.24 -20.08 20.25
N HIS A 16 38.26 -19.40 20.86
CA HIS A 16 36.89 -19.38 20.41
C HIS A 16 36.79 -18.45 19.20
N ALA A 17 36.91 -18.99 18.00
CA ALA A 17 36.56 -18.29 16.77
C ALA A 17 35.03 -18.13 16.73
N ALA A 18 34.54 -16.96 17.15
CA ALA A 18 33.15 -16.59 16.99
C ALA A 18 32.83 -16.46 15.50
N PHE A 19 32.14 -17.46 14.94
CA PHE A 19 31.57 -17.37 13.60
C PHE A 19 30.45 -16.33 13.62
N ALA A 20 30.77 -15.10 13.22
CA ALA A 20 29.78 -14.06 12.96
C ALA A 20 29.00 -14.44 11.69
N THR A 21 27.86 -15.11 11.86
CA THR A 21 26.89 -15.29 10.78
C THR A 21 26.40 -13.91 10.36
N LYS A 22 26.77 -13.45 9.15
CA LYS A 22 26.17 -12.24 8.56
C LYS A 22 24.66 -12.48 8.45
N ALA A 23 23.88 -11.82 9.30
CA ALA A 23 22.42 -11.83 9.20
C ALA A 23 22.02 -11.30 7.81
N ARG A 24 21.40 -12.15 7.00
CA ARG A 24 20.81 -11.76 5.72
C ARG A 24 19.48 -11.09 6.03
N ALA A 25 19.28 -9.87 5.54
CA ALA A 25 18.00 -9.19 5.66
C ALA A 25 16.90 -10.02 4.98
N GLU A 26 15.76 -10.19 5.66
CA GLU A 26 14.66 -11.00 5.15
C GLU A 26 14.07 -10.39 3.87
N THR A 27 13.88 -11.19 2.82
CA THR A 27 13.12 -10.76 1.63
C THR A 27 11.66 -10.60 1.99
N VAL A 28 11.09 -9.41 1.77
CA VAL A 28 9.70 -9.04 2.10
C VAL A 28 8.81 -8.87 0.86
N GLY A 29 9.42 -8.81 -0.33
CA GLY A 29 8.70 -8.60 -1.58
C GLY A 29 9.57 -8.74 -2.81
N ARG A 30 9.05 -8.29 -3.95
CA ARG A 30 9.75 -8.25 -5.24
C ARG A 30 9.28 -7.10 -6.11
N VAL A 31 10.13 -6.63 -7.01
CA VAL A 31 9.75 -5.71 -8.09
C VAL A 31 8.94 -6.49 -9.13
N THR A 32 7.74 -6.02 -9.46
CA THR A 32 6.85 -6.67 -10.45
C THR A 32 6.77 -5.94 -11.77
N ALA A 33 7.18 -4.68 -11.82
CA ALA A 33 7.35 -3.96 -13.06
C ALA A 33 8.22 -2.72 -12.85
N LEU A 34 8.90 -2.31 -13.91
CA LEU A 34 9.77 -1.15 -13.93
C LEU A 34 9.73 -0.52 -15.32
N GLN A 35 9.48 0.79 -15.41
CA GLN A 35 9.51 1.49 -16.69
C GLN A 35 10.71 2.44 -16.81
N THR A 36 11.26 2.88 -15.68
CA THR A 36 12.37 3.84 -15.59
C THR A 36 13.13 3.59 -14.28
N SER A 37 14.28 4.25 -14.06
CA SER A 37 15.21 3.88 -13.00
C SER A 37 14.63 3.98 -11.58
N VAL A 38 14.51 2.83 -10.92
CA VAL A 38 14.39 2.70 -9.46
C VAL A 38 15.66 1.98 -8.98
N SER A 39 16.21 2.44 -7.85
CA SER A 39 17.46 1.92 -7.30
C SER A 39 17.32 1.56 -5.83
N ARG A 40 18.16 0.63 -5.37
CA ARG A 40 18.36 0.26 -3.98
C ARG A 40 19.85 0.41 -3.65
N GLY A 41 20.18 1.20 -2.63
CA GLY A 41 21.58 1.39 -2.23
C GLY A 41 22.49 1.92 -3.36
N GLY A 42 21.94 2.66 -4.32
CA GLY A 42 22.65 3.16 -5.50
C GLY A 42 22.69 2.20 -6.70
N GLN A 43 22.24 0.94 -6.54
CA GLN A 43 22.15 -0.02 -7.64
C GLN A 43 20.75 0.00 -8.27
N SER A 44 20.67 0.09 -9.59
CA SER A 44 19.40 -0.04 -10.32
C SER A 44 18.77 -1.41 -10.06
N LEU A 45 17.47 -1.42 -9.80
CA LEU A 45 16.69 -2.65 -9.68
C LEU A 45 16.23 -3.11 -11.06
N LEU A 46 16.02 -4.42 -11.18
CA LEU A 46 15.42 -5.06 -12.35
C LEU A 46 14.07 -5.65 -11.94
N GLU A 47 13.23 -5.96 -12.92
CA GLU A 47 12.03 -6.76 -12.67
C GLU A 47 12.39 -8.11 -12.03
N GLY A 48 11.56 -8.59 -11.10
CA GLY A 48 11.81 -9.81 -10.34
C GLY A 48 12.81 -9.65 -9.19
N ALA A 49 13.52 -8.52 -9.08
CA ALA A 49 14.46 -8.29 -7.99
C ALA A 49 13.74 -8.37 -6.63
N GLY A 50 14.26 -9.20 -5.73
CA GLY A 50 13.76 -9.30 -4.37
C GLY A 50 13.98 -8.00 -3.59
N ILE A 51 13.01 -7.62 -2.78
CA ILE A 51 13.08 -6.50 -1.83
C ILE A 51 13.20 -7.07 -0.43
N SER A 52 14.13 -6.56 0.36
CA SER A 52 14.42 -6.99 1.73
C SER A 52 14.02 -5.92 2.76
N LEU A 53 13.82 -6.36 4.00
CA LEU A 53 13.64 -5.47 5.14
C LEU A 53 14.85 -4.52 5.25
N GLY A 54 14.59 -3.24 5.50
CA GLY A 54 15.60 -2.18 5.54
C GLY A 54 15.97 -1.60 4.17
N ASP A 55 15.47 -2.16 3.07
CA ASP A 55 15.77 -1.64 1.74
C ASP A 55 15.25 -0.22 1.56
N ARG A 56 16.14 0.65 1.05
CA ARG A 56 15.80 2.01 0.64
C ARG A 56 15.69 2.10 -0.88
N LEU A 57 14.46 2.26 -1.36
CA LEU A 57 14.11 2.39 -2.76
C LEU A 57 14.08 3.87 -3.16
N ARG A 58 14.77 4.21 -4.25
CA ARG A 58 14.88 5.59 -4.76
C ARG A 58 14.59 5.64 -6.25
N SER A 59 13.80 6.62 -6.68
CA SER A 59 13.55 6.91 -8.09
C SER A 59 14.04 8.31 -8.46
N ASN A 60 14.43 8.49 -9.73
CA ASN A 60 14.82 9.78 -10.30
C ASN A 60 13.59 10.54 -10.84
N ALA A 61 13.82 11.62 -11.59
CA ALA A 61 12.76 12.49 -12.13
C ALA A 61 11.79 11.81 -13.11
N THR A 62 12.15 10.65 -13.68
CA THR A 62 11.27 9.88 -14.57
C THR A 62 10.89 8.52 -14.00
N GLY A 63 11.46 8.13 -12.85
CA GLY A 63 11.41 6.80 -12.26
C GLY A 63 10.00 6.32 -11.89
N LEU A 64 9.66 5.10 -12.31
CA LEU A 64 8.39 4.43 -12.13
C LEU A 64 8.63 2.93 -11.92
N GLY A 65 8.10 2.40 -10.83
CA GLY A 65 8.18 0.97 -10.54
C GLY A 65 7.07 0.48 -9.62
N VAL A 66 6.84 -0.83 -9.63
CA VAL A 66 5.88 -1.49 -8.74
C VAL A 66 6.60 -2.52 -7.89
N VAL A 67 6.37 -2.46 -6.58
CA VAL A 67 6.79 -3.49 -5.63
C VAL A 67 5.57 -4.24 -5.14
N LEU A 68 5.64 -5.58 -5.17
CA LEU A 68 4.69 -6.49 -4.54
C LEU A 68 5.31 -7.06 -3.27
N PHE A 69 4.61 -6.94 -2.16
CA PHE A 69 5.02 -7.53 -0.89
C PHE A 69 4.39 -8.91 -0.68
N LYS A 70 4.97 -9.70 0.25
CA LYS A 70 4.51 -11.05 0.59
C LYS A 70 3.06 -11.12 1.07
N ASP A 71 2.53 -10.05 1.67
CA ASP A 71 1.14 -9.98 2.15
C ASP A 71 0.14 -9.60 1.04
N GLN A 72 0.59 -9.59 -0.23
CA GLN A 72 -0.16 -9.16 -1.41
C GLN A 72 -0.51 -7.66 -1.42
N SER A 73 0.10 -6.85 -0.56
CA SER A 73 0.09 -5.40 -0.74
C SER A 73 1.05 -5.00 -1.86
N SER A 74 0.82 -3.83 -2.45
CA SER A 74 1.74 -3.28 -3.46
C SER A 74 1.94 -1.78 -3.32
N ALA A 75 3.10 -1.32 -3.77
CA ALA A 75 3.46 0.10 -3.82
C ALA A 75 3.88 0.46 -5.25
N LYS A 76 3.16 1.41 -5.87
CA LYS A 76 3.59 2.05 -7.11
C LYS A 76 4.42 3.27 -6.77
N ILE A 77 5.71 3.19 -7.03
CA ILE A 77 6.70 4.24 -6.78
C ILE A 77 6.72 5.17 -8.00
N GLY A 78 6.47 6.46 -7.78
CA GLY A 78 6.55 7.47 -8.82
C GLY A 78 7.85 8.25 -8.80
N PRO A 79 7.97 9.31 -9.62
CA PRO A 79 9.18 10.11 -9.74
C PRO A 79 9.65 10.73 -8.42
N ASN A 80 10.96 10.94 -8.33
CA ASN A 80 11.62 11.64 -7.21
C ASN A 80 11.25 11.07 -5.83
N SER A 81 11.06 9.75 -5.74
CA SER A 81 10.64 9.09 -4.52
C SER A 81 11.82 8.52 -3.74
N ALA A 82 11.68 8.52 -2.41
CA ALA A 82 12.56 7.80 -1.51
C ALA A 82 11.72 7.12 -0.43
N LEU A 83 11.73 5.79 -0.44
CA LEU A 83 10.94 4.94 0.43
C LEU A 83 11.84 3.89 1.08
N THR A 84 11.62 3.61 2.36
CA THR A 84 12.30 2.53 3.09
C THR A 84 11.28 1.58 3.69
N ILE A 85 11.57 0.28 3.66
CA ILE A 85 10.77 -0.73 4.35
C ILE A 85 11.37 -0.91 5.76
N ASP A 86 10.68 -0.38 6.76
CA ASP A 86 11.19 -0.35 8.14
C ASP A 86 10.79 -1.58 8.95
N ASP A 87 9.59 -2.09 8.70
CA ASP A 87 9.01 -3.22 9.41
C ASP A 87 8.16 -4.03 8.43
N PHE A 88 8.28 -5.34 8.51
CA PHE A 88 7.43 -6.25 7.75
C PHE A 88 7.35 -7.60 8.46
N VAL A 89 6.31 -7.78 9.26
CA VAL A 89 5.96 -9.04 9.93
C VAL A 89 4.67 -9.55 9.32
N TYR A 90 4.69 -10.78 8.80
CA TYR A 90 3.54 -11.37 8.15
C TYR A 90 3.39 -12.86 8.51
N GLY A 91 2.21 -13.25 9.01
CA GLY A 91 1.92 -14.63 9.39
C GLY A 91 0.42 -14.91 9.54
N SER A 92 0.08 -16.10 10.06
CA SER A 92 -1.31 -16.61 10.15
C SER A 92 -2.23 -15.78 11.07
N GLY A 93 -1.68 -15.07 12.05
CA GLY A 93 -2.43 -14.25 13.02
C GLY A 93 -2.58 -12.76 12.63
N GLY A 94 -2.10 -12.35 11.46
CA GLY A 94 -2.02 -10.94 11.06
C GLY A 94 -0.58 -10.50 10.83
N GLY A 95 -0.28 -9.24 11.14
CA GLY A 95 1.06 -8.71 10.91
C GLY A 95 1.18 -7.20 11.06
N SER A 96 2.38 -6.72 10.79
CA SER A 96 2.69 -5.30 10.70
C SER A 96 3.52 -4.96 9.48
N THR A 97 3.23 -3.81 8.90
CA THR A 97 4.02 -3.21 7.84
C THR A 97 4.30 -1.77 8.23
N GLY A 98 5.59 -1.43 8.34
CA GLY A 98 6.08 -0.09 8.56
C GLY A 98 6.87 0.36 7.34
N ILE A 99 6.45 1.47 6.75
CA ILE A 99 7.10 2.08 5.60
C ILE A 99 7.45 3.52 5.95
N ARG A 100 8.67 3.95 5.64
CA ARG A 100 9.04 5.35 5.71
C ARG A 100 9.10 5.94 4.31
N MET A 101 8.48 7.08 4.09
CA MET A 101 8.55 7.81 2.83
C MET A 101 9.06 9.23 3.08
N ASP A 102 10.26 9.50 2.59
CA ASP A 102 10.95 10.78 2.85
C ASP A 102 10.55 11.86 1.86
N ARG A 103 10.27 11.47 0.60
CA ARG A 103 9.88 12.38 -0.48
C ARG A 103 9.25 11.65 -1.67
N GLY A 104 8.65 12.41 -2.58
CA GLY A 104 8.15 11.97 -3.88
C GLY A 104 6.68 11.60 -3.86
N ILE A 105 6.28 10.70 -4.76
CA ILE A 105 4.89 10.25 -4.87
C ILE A 105 4.79 8.72 -4.91
N THR A 106 3.81 8.16 -4.23
CA THR A 106 3.59 6.70 -4.21
C THR A 106 2.11 6.40 -4.05
N ARG A 107 1.63 5.35 -4.72
CA ARG A 107 0.31 4.75 -4.42
C ARG A 107 0.51 3.45 -3.68
N PHE A 108 -0.16 3.31 -2.55
CA PHE A 108 -0.20 2.06 -1.80
C PHE A 108 -1.53 1.34 -1.99
N PHE A 109 -1.46 0.04 -2.23
CA PHE A 109 -2.57 -0.88 -2.26
C PHE A 109 -2.45 -1.81 -1.06
N GLY A 110 -3.46 -1.80 -0.20
CA GLY A 110 -3.49 -2.63 1.00
C GLY A 110 -3.61 -4.12 0.68
N GLY A 111 -2.80 -4.93 1.37
CA GLY A 111 -2.82 -6.39 1.29
C GLY A 111 -3.58 -7.03 2.45
N GLN A 112 -3.11 -8.20 2.87
CA GLN A 112 -3.69 -8.93 4.00
C GLN A 112 -3.42 -8.23 5.34
N ILE A 113 -2.25 -7.61 5.52
CA ILE A 113 -1.91 -6.90 6.76
C ILE A 113 -2.80 -5.68 6.95
N SER A 114 -3.09 -4.90 5.91
CA SER A 114 -3.94 -3.71 6.08
C SER A 114 -5.39 -4.04 6.43
N LYS A 115 -5.84 -5.27 6.20
CA LYS A 115 -7.20 -5.74 6.52
C LYS A 115 -7.33 -6.24 7.95
N LYS A 116 -6.30 -6.91 8.48
CA LYS A 116 -6.35 -7.62 9.78
C LYS A 116 -5.32 -7.15 10.80
N GLY A 117 -4.27 -6.47 10.35
CA GLY A 117 -3.13 -6.02 11.16
C GLY A 117 -2.90 -4.52 11.07
N ARG A 118 -1.63 -4.11 11.16
CA ARG A 118 -1.20 -2.70 11.19
C ARG A 118 -0.37 -2.37 9.95
N MET A 119 -0.90 -1.53 9.07
CA MET A 119 -0.11 -0.88 8.03
C MET A 119 0.10 0.59 8.39
N GLN A 120 1.36 0.99 8.55
CA GLN A 120 1.77 2.33 8.94
C GLN A 120 2.77 2.90 7.94
N ILE A 121 2.55 4.15 7.54
CA ILE A 121 3.47 4.90 6.70
C ILE A 121 3.88 6.17 7.45
N THR A 122 5.18 6.37 7.62
CA THR A 122 5.74 7.53 8.31
C THR A 122 6.38 8.46 7.29
N THR A 123 6.05 9.74 7.36
CA THR A 123 6.70 10.81 6.60
C THR A 123 7.31 11.83 7.56
N PRO A 124 8.09 12.80 7.07
CA PRO A 124 8.61 13.88 7.94
C PRO A 124 7.53 14.68 8.67
N HIS A 125 6.31 14.73 8.12
CA HIS A 125 5.24 15.62 8.59
C HIS A 125 4.09 14.88 9.29
N VAL A 126 3.89 13.59 9.03
CA VAL A 126 2.73 12.85 9.55
C VAL A 126 2.98 11.34 9.61
N VAL A 127 2.35 10.71 10.60
CA VAL A 127 2.21 9.27 10.69
C VAL A 127 0.84 8.86 10.17
N LEU A 128 0.82 8.01 9.15
CA LEU A 128 -0.38 7.50 8.51
C LEU A 128 -0.60 6.05 8.96
N ALA A 129 -1.82 5.72 9.35
CA ALA A 129 -2.27 4.35 9.52
C ALA A 129 -3.37 4.05 8.49
N VAL A 130 -3.16 2.99 7.71
CA VAL A 130 -4.04 2.59 6.61
C VAL A 130 -4.76 1.30 6.99
N ARG A 131 -6.08 1.30 6.90
CA ARG A 131 -6.92 0.11 7.10
C ARG A 131 -7.77 -0.16 5.88
N GLY A 132 -7.43 -1.24 5.19
CA GLY A 132 -8.00 -1.64 3.92
C GLY A 132 -7.87 -0.56 2.83
N GLY A 133 -7.86 -1.00 1.58
CA GLY A 133 -8.02 -0.09 0.44
C GLY A 133 -6.72 0.55 -0.05
N ILE A 134 -6.84 1.78 -0.54
CA ILE A 134 -5.86 2.41 -1.44
C ILE A 134 -5.64 3.85 -0.99
N ILE A 135 -4.37 4.27 -0.93
CA ILE A 135 -4.02 5.67 -0.69
C ILE A 135 -3.02 6.16 -1.72
N ASP A 136 -3.14 7.43 -2.07
CA ASP A 136 -2.12 8.19 -2.79
C ASP A 136 -1.36 9.07 -1.81
N LEU A 137 -0.03 9.06 -1.90
CA LEU A 137 0.84 9.80 -1.00
C LEU A 137 1.80 10.67 -1.81
N ALA A 138 1.85 11.96 -1.47
CA ALA A 138 2.88 12.88 -1.93
C ALA A 138 3.60 13.50 -0.73
N VAL A 139 4.93 13.54 -0.79
CA VAL A 139 5.79 14.04 0.29
C VAL A 139 6.80 15.03 -0.29
N GLY A 140 6.79 16.24 0.25
CA GLY A 140 7.73 17.32 -0.07
C GLY A 140 7.82 18.29 1.11
N SER A 141 7.60 19.60 0.86
CA SER A 141 7.45 20.60 1.92
C SER A 141 6.27 20.32 2.86
N GLN A 142 5.29 19.57 2.37
CA GLN A 142 4.16 19.03 3.13
C GLN A 142 3.92 17.57 2.71
N THR A 143 3.19 16.83 3.53
CA THR A 143 2.63 15.53 3.18
C THR A 143 1.17 15.68 2.82
N VAL A 144 0.79 15.13 1.66
CA VAL A 144 -0.60 14.99 1.23
C VAL A 144 -0.90 13.51 1.06
N ALA A 145 -1.81 13.00 1.89
CA ALA A 145 -2.28 11.61 1.85
C ALA A 145 -3.76 11.57 1.45
N THR A 146 -4.05 11.15 0.23
CA THR A 146 -5.42 11.05 -0.31
C THR A 146 -5.96 9.64 -0.15
N LEU A 147 -7.13 9.53 0.48
CA LEU A 147 -7.85 8.27 0.54
C LEU A 147 -8.53 8.00 -0.80
N ARG A 148 -8.16 6.90 -1.46
CA ARG A 148 -8.87 6.39 -2.65
C ARG A 148 -9.90 5.36 -2.25
N ALA A 149 -9.65 4.59 -1.20
CA ALA A 149 -10.55 3.54 -0.72
C ALA A 149 -10.16 3.10 0.69
N GLY A 150 -11.13 2.69 1.53
CA GLY A 150 -10.87 2.17 2.89
C GLY A 150 -10.88 3.25 3.98
N LYS A 151 -9.95 3.16 4.94
CA LYS A 151 -9.84 4.12 6.06
C LYS A 151 -8.39 4.59 6.21
N LEU A 152 -8.21 5.91 6.26
CA LEU A 152 -6.93 6.56 6.51
C LEU A 152 -6.99 7.32 7.84
N THR A 153 -6.04 7.07 8.74
CA THR A 153 -5.86 7.82 9.98
C THR A 153 -4.54 8.55 9.92
N CYS A 154 -4.56 9.86 10.14
CA CYS A 154 -3.39 10.71 10.18
C CYS A 154 -3.14 11.20 11.60
N LYS A 155 -1.88 11.14 12.02
CA LYS A 155 -1.44 11.62 13.33
C LYS A 155 -0.21 12.51 13.18
N ALA A 156 -0.30 13.74 13.67
CA ALA A 156 0.80 14.69 13.74
C ALA A 156 0.58 15.62 14.95
N ASN A 157 1.64 15.94 15.70
CA ASN A 157 1.62 16.89 16.82
C ASN A 157 0.45 16.66 17.81
N GLY A 158 0.21 15.40 18.20
CA GLY A 158 -0.90 15.00 19.09
C GLY A 158 -2.31 15.06 18.46
N THR A 159 -2.45 15.66 17.27
CA THR A 159 -3.72 15.73 16.54
C THR A 159 -3.94 14.46 15.73
N THR A 160 -5.17 13.93 15.79
CA THR A 160 -5.61 12.80 14.95
C THR A 160 -6.72 13.24 14.01
N LYS A 161 -6.61 12.93 12.72
CA LYS A 161 -7.68 13.06 11.74
C LYS A 161 -7.96 11.70 11.12
N VAL A 162 -9.23 11.38 10.94
CA VAL A 162 -9.68 10.12 10.32
C VAL A 162 -10.47 10.46 9.07
N ILE A 163 -10.06 9.86 7.95
CA ILE A 163 -10.72 9.98 6.65
C ILE A 163 -11.28 8.61 6.29
N THR A 164 -12.57 8.56 6.00
CA THR A 164 -13.25 7.35 5.52
C THR A 164 -14.01 7.56 4.22
N LYS A 165 -14.11 8.81 3.74
CA LYS A 165 -14.72 9.15 2.45
C LYS A 165 -13.62 9.26 1.40
N PRO A 166 -13.62 8.43 0.35
CA PRO A 166 -12.71 8.56 -0.79
C PRO A 166 -12.71 9.97 -1.37
N GLY A 167 -11.58 10.38 -1.94
CA GLY A 167 -11.38 11.71 -2.53
C GLY A 167 -11.17 12.83 -1.52
N PHE A 168 -10.98 12.51 -0.24
CA PHE A 168 -10.48 13.44 0.78
C PHE A 168 -9.01 13.17 1.08
N SER A 169 -8.30 14.25 1.37
CA SER A 169 -6.87 14.24 1.67
C SER A 169 -6.63 14.75 3.07
N CYS A 170 -5.65 14.15 3.71
CA CYS A 170 -5.04 14.64 4.92
C CYS A 170 -3.76 15.36 4.53
N VAL A 171 -3.63 16.60 4.98
CA VAL A 171 -2.51 17.49 4.65
C VAL A 171 -1.80 17.89 5.92
N ALA A 172 -0.49 17.63 5.96
CA ALA A 172 0.38 17.94 7.08
C ALA A 172 1.60 18.71 6.60
N ASP A 173 1.84 19.90 7.15
CA ASP A 173 2.88 20.84 6.74
C ASP A 173 3.96 21.05 7.82
N GLY A 174 3.99 20.16 8.82
CA GLY A 174 4.87 20.25 9.99
C GLY A 174 4.28 21.07 11.15
N ASN A 175 3.39 22.01 10.87
CA ASN A 175 2.76 22.87 11.88
C ASN A 175 1.38 22.33 12.29
N GLY A 176 0.60 21.83 11.33
CA GLY A 176 -0.77 21.41 11.55
C GLY A 176 -1.18 20.20 10.75
N LEU A 177 -2.39 19.73 11.04
CA LEU A 177 -3.03 18.62 10.34
C LEU A 177 -4.44 19.04 9.90
N SER A 178 -4.67 19.08 8.60
CA SER A 178 -5.96 19.44 8.01
C SER A 178 -6.53 18.32 7.14
N THR A 179 -7.85 18.37 6.95
CA THR A 179 -8.56 17.48 6.02
C THR A 179 -9.19 18.35 4.94
N VAL A 180 -8.87 18.09 3.68
CA VAL A 180 -9.38 18.84 2.52
C VAL A 180 -9.95 17.88 1.49
N ARG A 181 -10.80 18.39 0.60
CA ARG A 181 -11.18 17.63 -0.60
C ARG A 181 -9.96 17.54 -1.53
N SER A 182 -9.68 16.35 -2.05
CA SER A 182 -8.55 16.15 -2.95
C SER A 182 -8.75 16.90 -4.25
N ALA A 183 -7.90 17.89 -4.49
CA ALA A 183 -7.67 18.47 -5.82
C ALA A 183 -6.52 17.75 -6.56
N PHE A 184 -5.77 16.90 -5.85
CA PHE A 184 -4.60 16.23 -6.38
C PHE A 184 -5.00 15.02 -7.22
N ASN A 185 -4.63 15.06 -8.49
CA ASN A 185 -4.72 13.92 -9.41
C ASN A 185 -3.29 13.46 -9.72
N PHE A 186 -2.95 12.25 -9.29
CA PHE A 186 -1.68 11.61 -9.60
C PHE A 186 -1.82 10.76 -10.87
N SER A 187 -2.10 11.40 -12.00
CA SER A 187 -2.37 10.74 -13.28
C SER A 187 -1.23 9.80 -13.71
N ILE A 188 0.00 10.13 -13.32
CA ILE A 188 1.19 9.31 -13.56
C ILE A 188 1.14 7.94 -12.85
N LEU A 189 0.43 7.83 -11.72
CA LEU A 189 0.22 6.58 -10.98
C LEU A 189 -1.03 5.82 -11.45
N ASP A 190 -1.91 6.47 -12.21
CA ASP A 190 -3.14 5.88 -12.77
C ASP A 190 -2.89 5.10 -14.06
N SER A 191 -1.79 5.37 -14.78
CA SER A 191 -1.49 4.66 -16.02
C SER A 191 -0.87 3.28 -15.76
N THR A 192 -1.60 2.22 -16.12
CA THR A 192 -1.06 0.84 -16.22
C THR A 192 -0.13 0.70 -17.43
N ASN A 193 -0.39 1.43 -18.52
CA ASN A 193 0.47 1.44 -19.72
C ASN A 193 1.86 2.04 -19.49
N ARG A 194 2.08 2.72 -18.36
CA ARG A 194 3.37 3.33 -17.98
C ARG A 194 4.14 2.55 -16.91
N VAL A 195 3.67 1.37 -16.52
CA VAL A 195 4.43 0.44 -15.67
C VAL A 195 4.14 -1.02 -16.05
N ALA A 196 3.80 -1.32 -17.30
CA ALA A 196 3.37 -2.66 -17.71
C ALA A 196 4.55 -3.63 -17.87
N GLY A 197 4.83 -4.41 -16.82
CA GLY A 197 5.43 -5.75 -16.92
C GLY A 197 4.29 -6.76 -16.81
N THR A 198 4.19 -7.74 -17.72
CA THR A 198 3.02 -8.63 -17.91
C THR A 198 2.85 -9.70 -16.82
N SER A 199 2.98 -9.33 -15.54
CA SER A 199 2.79 -10.22 -14.38
C SER A 199 2.31 -9.46 -13.11
N GLU A 200 1.26 -8.64 -13.24
CA GLU A 200 0.82 -7.65 -12.24
C GLU A 200 -0.18 -8.16 -11.17
N PRO A 201 0.08 -7.89 -9.87
CA PRO A 201 -0.94 -7.60 -8.86
C PRO A 201 -1.60 -6.24 -9.15
N GLY A 202 -2.92 -6.24 -9.40
CA GLY A 202 -3.68 -5.07 -9.84
C GLY A 202 -4.34 -5.24 -11.20
N THR A 203 -4.02 -6.30 -11.94
CA THR A 203 -4.85 -6.76 -13.06
C THR A 203 -6.16 -7.35 -12.56
N ARG A 204 -7.21 -7.24 -13.39
CA ARG A 204 -8.45 -8.00 -13.23
C ARG A 204 -8.07 -9.48 -13.29
N GLY A 205 -8.01 -10.15 -12.14
CA GLY A 205 -7.80 -11.59 -12.11
C GLY A 205 -8.85 -12.27 -12.99
N PRO A 206 -8.53 -13.36 -13.71
CA PRO A 206 -9.55 -14.16 -14.35
C PRO A 206 -10.52 -14.59 -13.24
N GLN A 207 -11.78 -14.20 -13.37
CA GLN A 207 -12.89 -14.46 -12.43
C GLN A 207 -13.06 -13.57 -11.19
N VAL A 208 -12.54 -12.34 -11.16
CA VAL A 208 -13.03 -11.31 -10.22
C VAL A 208 -13.46 -10.03 -10.94
N ASP A 209 -14.75 -9.96 -11.28
CA ASP A 209 -15.44 -8.73 -11.70
C ASP A 209 -15.70 -7.77 -10.55
N ALA A 210 -14.74 -7.62 -9.63
CA ALA A 210 -14.80 -6.61 -8.59
C ALA A 210 -14.33 -5.27 -9.17
N LYS A 211 -15.19 -4.60 -9.95
CA LYS A 211 -15.10 -3.13 -9.98
C LYS A 211 -15.23 -2.70 -8.53
N ALA A 212 -14.21 -2.08 -7.96
CA ALA A 212 -14.36 -1.36 -6.70
C ALA A 212 -14.97 0.00 -7.06
N PRO A 213 -16.31 0.17 -7.04
CA PRO A 213 -16.95 1.42 -7.50
C PRO A 213 -16.44 2.64 -6.73
N CYS A 214 -15.91 2.41 -5.53
CA CYS A 214 -15.43 3.43 -4.62
C CYS A 214 -13.93 3.76 -4.72
N SER A 215 -13.19 3.20 -5.68
CA SER A 215 -11.75 3.48 -5.85
C SER A 215 -11.42 4.48 -6.97
N GLY A 216 -12.42 4.90 -7.74
CA GLY A 216 -12.27 5.84 -8.86
C GLY A 216 -12.26 7.31 -8.42
N ALA A 217 -11.82 8.19 -9.33
CA ALA A 217 -11.71 9.63 -9.05
C ALA A 217 -13.04 10.27 -8.62
N ALA A 218 -14.19 9.75 -9.08
CA ALA A 218 -15.53 10.26 -8.76
C ALA A 218 -16.16 9.66 -7.50
N ALA A 219 -15.48 8.74 -6.79
CA ALA A 219 -16.06 8.02 -5.65
C ALA A 219 -16.53 8.93 -4.50
N PHE A 220 -16.00 10.15 -4.41
CA PHE A 220 -16.40 11.14 -3.41
C PHE A 220 -17.83 11.68 -3.61
N LEU A 221 -18.40 11.56 -4.81
CA LEU A 221 -19.75 12.07 -5.14
C LEU A 221 -20.88 11.25 -4.50
N THR A 222 -20.56 10.07 -3.94
CA THR A 222 -21.56 9.17 -3.41
C THR A 222 -21.27 8.81 -1.95
N ASP A 223 -22.27 8.99 -1.09
CA ASP A 223 -22.16 8.62 0.33
C ASP A 223 -22.13 7.10 0.52
N ARG A 224 -22.54 6.33 -0.49
CA ARG A 224 -22.38 4.87 -0.51
C ARG A 224 -20.91 4.46 -0.47
N CYS A 225 -19.98 5.36 -0.82
CA CYS A 225 -18.54 5.07 -0.79
C CYS A 225 -17.84 5.41 0.53
N GLN A 226 -18.57 5.87 1.54
CA GLN A 226 -18.01 6.08 2.87
C GLN A 226 -17.71 4.75 3.56
N SER A 227 -16.46 4.53 3.95
CA SER A 227 -16.06 3.34 4.70
C SER A 227 -16.48 3.45 6.17
N ARG A 228 -16.98 2.35 6.75
CA ARG A 228 -17.29 2.29 8.20
C ARG A 228 -16.09 1.81 9.03
N ASN A 229 -15.34 0.83 8.55
CA ASN A 229 -14.24 0.18 9.29
C ASN A 229 -13.01 -0.19 8.44
N GLY A 230 -12.76 0.53 7.33
CA GLY A 230 -11.68 0.19 6.38
C GLY A 230 -12.08 -0.86 5.34
N GLN A 231 -13.28 -1.45 5.48
CA GLN A 231 -13.90 -2.24 4.44
C GLN A 231 -14.37 -1.34 3.29
N LEU A 232 -14.24 -1.84 2.06
CA LEU A 232 -14.80 -1.22 0.87
C LEU A 232 -16.32 -1.37 0.90
N PRO A 233 -17.09 -0.30 0.71
CA PRO A 233 -18.54 -0.42 0.58
C PRO A 233 -18.91 -1.24 -0.66
N GLY A 234 -19.83 -2.20 -0.50
CA GLY A 234 -20.29 -3.07 -1.59
C GLY A 234 -19.41 -4.29 -1.90
N GLY A 235 -18.52 -4.70 -0.99
CA GLY A 235 -17.86 -6.00 -1.12
C GLY A 235 -18.87 -7.13 -1.02
N VAL A 236 -18.97 -7.97 -2.07
CA VAL A 236 -19.76 -9.20 -2.03
C VAL A 236 -19.13 -10.10 -0.97
N GLU A 237 -19.81 -10.29 0.16
CA GLU A 237 -19.43 -11.32 1.13
C GLU A 237 -19.61 -12.68 0.45
N ARG A 238 -18.52 -13.45 0.35
CA ARG A 238 -18.56 -14.81 -0.20
C ARG A 238 -19.13 -15.74 0.87
N GLY A 239 -20.45 -15.75 1.00
CA GLY A 239 -21.21 -16.68 1.82
C GLY A 239 -22.20 -17.46 0.94
N GLY A 240 -22.04 -18.78 0.92
CA GLY A 240 -23.05 -19.81 0.60
C GLY A 240 -23.95 -19.62 -0.62
N THR A 241 -23.70 -20.40 -1.67
CA THR A 241 -24.69 -20.90 -2.67
C THR A 241 -25.70 -19.90 -3.25
N GLY A 242 -25.45 -19.48 -4.50
CA GLY A 242 -26.47 -18.89 -5.37
C GLY A 242 -26.11 -17.50 -5.88
N LEU A 243 -25.84 -17.39 -7.18
CA LEU A 243 -25.77 -16.11 -7.87
C LEU A 243 -27.15 -15.46 -7.86
N ARG A 244 -27.37 -14.51 -6.95
CA ARG A 244 -28.47 -13.55 -7.05
C ARG A 244 -27.85 -12.17 -7.18
N GLY A 245 -27.77 -11.69 -8.42
CA GLY A 245 -27.40 -10.30 -8.69
C GLY A 245 -28.43 -9.36 -8.06
N PRO A 246 -28.02 -8.23 -7.44
CA PRO A 246 -28.97 -7.23 -7.02
C PRO A 246 -29.61 -6.60 -8.26
N GLY A 247 -30.94 -6.71 -8.35
CA GLY A 247 -31.74 -6.20 -9.45
C GLY A 247 -31.51 -4.71 -9.67
N THR A 248 -31.27 -4.34 -10.92
CA THR A 248 -31.33 -2.98 -11.42
C THR A 248 -32.78 -2.50 -11.37
N GLY A 249 -33.19 -1.95 -10.23
CA GLY A 249 -34.43 -1.18 -10.11
C GLY A 249 -34.22 0.21 -10.71
N GLY A 250 -34.70 0.39 -11.94
CA GLY A 250 -34.82 1.66 -12.62
C GLY A 250 -35.96 1.53 -13.62
N GLY A 251 -37.18 1.77 -13.15
CA GLY A 251 -38.37 1.81 -13.98
C GLY A 251 -38.47 3.16 -14.67
N ASP A 252 -38.58 3.12 -16.00
CA ASP A 252 -39.25 4.12 -16.83
C ASP A 252 -39.87 3.36 -17.99
N THR A 253 -41.10 2.87 -17.78
CA THR A 253 -41.95 2.37 -18.85
C THR A 253 -42.52 3.57 -19.61
N GLY A 254 -41.73 4.11 -20.54
CA GLY A 254 -42.22 5.02 -21.58
C GLY A 254 -43.13 4.24 -22.53
N ASN A 255 -44.43 4.34 -22.28
CA ASN A 255 -45.51 3.79 -23.08
C ASN A 255 -45.58 4.52 -24.43
N PHE A 256 -45.02 3.95 -25.49
CA PHE A 256 -45.22 4.41 -26.86
C PHE A 256 -46.39 3.63 -27.48
N THR A 257 -47.60 4.12 -27.25
CA THR A 257 -48.82 3.68 -27.94
C THR A 257 -48.88 4.28 -29.35
N THR A 258 -48.75 3.44 -30.37
CA THR A 258 -49.11 3.76 -31.76
C THR A 258 -50.64 3.76 -31.91
N PRO A 259 -51.28 4.79 -32.50
CA PRO A 259 -52.71 4.77 -32.74
C PRO A 259 -53.02 3.96 -34.01
N ILE A 260 -53.74 2.85 -33.83
CA ILE A 260 -54.49 2.18 -34.90
C ILE A 260 -55.84 2.88 -35.06
N THR A 261 -55.99 3.67 -36.11
CA THR A 261 -57.31 4.13 -36.60
C THR A 261 -57.84 3.11 -37.61
N GLY A 262 -59.00 2.53 -37.29
CA GLY A 262 -59.77 1.68 -38.21
C GLY A 262 -61.02 2.39 -38.72
N GLY A 263 -61.34 2.12 -39.99
CA GLY A 263 -62.68 2.14 -40.59
C GLY A 263 -62.95 3.28 -41.58
N PRO A 264 -63.86 3.09 -42.57
CA PRO A 264 -64.55 1.86 -42.99
C PRO A 264 -63.88 1.09 -44.15
#